data_AF-A0AAD5PSZ0-F1
#
_entry.id   AF-A0AAD5PSZ0-F1
#
_cell.length_a   1.000
_cell.length_b   1.000
_cell.length_c   1.000
_cell.angle_alpha   90.00
_cell.angle_beta   90.00
_cell.angle_gamma   90.00
#
_symmetry.space_group_name_H-M   'P 1'
#
loop_
_entity.id
_entity.type
_entity.pdbx_description
1 polymer ?
#
loop_
_entity_poly.entity_id
_entity_poly.type
_entity_poly.pdbx_seq_one_letter_code
_entity_poly.pdbx_strand_id
1 'polypeptide(L)'
;MEGNRCPRFQKSKRNSADALHILTKIGNDKFEFLFTPLNENKKDFSTILNEIHKSYCVSKPFRELRLRHHIIQANQLKVMPLEHICNRIDGVWNLANNQGNLGCFIITNVRVVWFASLNEYFNISLPYLQIAQFSLRDSKFGQVLVIESVDNSGGGYVLGFRIDPASRLKQIIQELRSLHVTQNRNPEFGVVWKSTLEDRKETSMPLTHKGEMQDQGVRCFANYLQPDCFNSGGHPPEFDKSIGLAMEKLPKGVSRNSLWQITF
;
A
#
# COMPACT_ATOMS: atom_id res chain seq x y z
N MET A 1 -3.54 36.23 64.41
CA MET A 1 -2.60 35.12 64.17
C MET A 1 -3.23 34.24 63.10
N GLU A 2 -2.85 34.49 61.85
CA GLU A 2 -3.41 33.83 60.68
C GLU A 2 -2.84 32.40 60.56
N GLY A 3 -3.72 31.44 60.33
CA GLY A 3 -3.37 30.04 60.14
C GLY A 3 -2.70 29.80 58.79
N ASN A 4 -1.53 29.18 58.83
CA ASN A 4 -0.82 28.66 57.67
C ASN A 4 -1.71 27.68 56.88
N ARG A 5 -2.16 28.11 55.69
CA ARG A 5 -2.72 27.20 54.67
C ARG A 5 -1.57 26.62 53.85
N CYS A 6 -1.45 25.29 53.82
CA CYS A 6 -0.64 24.57 52.84
C CYS A 6 -1.01 25.03 51.41
N PRO A 7 -0.04 25.26 50.51
CA PRO A 7 -0.35 25.58 49.13
C PRO A 7 -1.01 24.35 48.50
N ARG A 8 -2.28 24.50 48.11
CA ARG A 8 -2.95 23.58 47.17
C ARG A 8 -2.09 23.56 45.91
N PHE A 9 -1.46 22.43 45.61
CA PHE A 9 -1.01 22.15 44.25
C PHE A 9 -2.24 22.24 43.34
N GLN A 10 -2.39 23.38 42.67
CA GLN A 10 -3.27 23.47 41.52
C GLN A 10 -2.76 22.42 40.54
N LYS A 11 -3.59 21.40 40.26
CA LYS A 11 -3.44 20.62 39.03
C LYS A 11 -3.57 21.63 37.90
N SER A 12 -2.44 22.14 37.43
CA SER A 12 -2.35 22.75 36.10
C SER A 12 -3.02 21.74 35.18
N LYS A 13 -4.16 22.13 34.59
CA LYS A 13 -4.77 21.37 33.51
C LYS A 13 -3.71 21.29 32.43
N ARG A 14 -2.94 20.21 32.39
CA ARG A 14 -2.19 19.85 31.19
C ARG A 14 -3.26 19.78 30.11
N ASN A 15 -3.24 20.75 29.21
CA ASN A 15 -4.05 20.76 28.01
C ASN A 15 -3.93 19.38 27.38
N SER A 16 -5.04 18.83 26.88
CA SER A 16 -5.06 17.53 26.20
C SER A 16 -3.98 17.55 25.12
N ALA A 17 -2.86 16.87 25.37
CA ALA A 17 -1.81 16.73 24.37
C ALA A 17 -2.35 15.70 23.36
N ASP A 18 -2.65 16.17 22.15
CA ASP A 18 -3.05 15.29 21.05
C ASP A 18 -1.85 14.39 20.72
N ALA A 19 -1.96 13.12 21.09
CA ALA A 19 -0.96 12.11 20.78
C ALA A 19 -1.31 11.44 19.44
N LEU A 20 -0.30 11.29 18.58
CA LEU A 20 -0.43 10.54 17.33
C LEU A 20 -0.19 9.06 17.63
N HIS A 21 -1.20 8.24 17.35
CA HIS A 21 -1.17 6.79 17.52
C HIS A 21 -1.13 6.12 16.14
N ILE A 22 -0.09 5.34 15.87
CA ILE A 22 0.08 4.59 14.62
C ILE A 22 0.13 3.10 14.92
N LEU A 23 -0.77 2.35 14.27
CA LEU A 23 -0.78 0.90 14.26
C LEU A 23 -0.28 0.42 12.91
N THR A 24 0.70 -0.48 12.89
CA THR A 24 1.21 -1.07 11.65
C THR A 24 1.19 -2.59 11.73
N LYS A 25 1.12 -3.23 10.56
CA LYS A 25 1.24 -4.69 10.42
C LYS A 25 2.28 -4.98 9.35
N ILE A 26 3.29 -5.78 9.70
CA ILE A 26 4.33 -6.24 8.78
C ILE A 26 4.35 -7.76 8.86
N GLY A 27 4.07 -8.44 7.74
CA GLY A 27 3.85 -9.89 7.76
C GLY A 27 2.68 -10.24 8.68
N ASN A 28 2.94 -11.04 9.72
CA ASN A 28 1.94 -11.39 10.74
C ASN A 28 2.05 -10.54 12.01
N ASP A 29 3.11 -9.76 12.15
CA ASP A 29 3.40 -9.00 13.36
C ASP A 29 2.70 -7.65 13.33
N LYS A 30 2.18 -7.23 14.48
CA LYS A 30 1.54 -5.94 14.68
C LYS A 30 2.39 -5.08 15.61
N PHE A 31 2.56 -3.82 15.23
CA PHE A 31 3.31 -2.84 15.99
C PHE A 31 2.45 -1.64 16.33
N GLU A 32 2.73 -1.07 17.50
CA GLU A 32 2.04 0.09 18.04
C GLU A 32 3.04 1.19 18.41
N PHE A 33 2.79 2.39 17.89
CA PHE A 33 3.64 3.55 18.10
C PHE A 33 2.81 4.73 18.62
N LEU A 34 3.28 5.34 19.69
CA LEU A 34 2.66 6.51 20.32
C LEU A 34 3.63 7.69 20.28
N PHE A 35 3.23 8.77 19.62
CA PHE A 35 3.99 10.01 19.50
C PHE A 35 3.25 11.13 20.22
N THR A 36 3.73 11.50 21.40
CA THR A 36 3.17 12.60 22.19
C THR A 36 4.02 13.85 21.99
N PRO A 37 3.47 14.95 21.41
CA PRO A 37 4.23 16.18 21.23
C PRO A 37 4.60 16.80 22.58
N LEU A 38 5.87 17.15 22.76
CA LEU A 38 6.37 17.77 24.00
C LEU A 38 6.08 19.28 24.08
N ASN A 39 5.87 19.91 22.92
CA ASN A 39 5.61 21.34 22.81
C ASN A 39 4.15 21.57 22.40
N GLU A 40 3.53 22.65 22.90
CA GLU A 40 2.15 23.06 22.56
C GLU A 40 1.99 23.58 21.10
N ASN A 41 2.92 23.28 20.20
CA ASN A 41 2.82 23.67 18.81
C ASN A 41 1.66 22.94 18.15
N LYS A 42 0.57 23.67 17.91
CA LYS A 42 -0.68 23.25 17.28
C LYS A 42 -0.56 22.90 15.79
N LYS A 43 0.58 22.37 15.31
CA LYS A 43 0.61 21.75 13.99
C LYS A 43 -0.10 20.41 14.13
N ASP A 44 -1.27 20.27 13.52
CA ASP A 44 -2.03 19.03 13.54
C ASP A 44 -1.41 18.00 12.60
N PHE A 45 -0.32 17.38 13.07
CA PHE A 45 0.37 16.30 12.35
C PHE A 45 -0.56 15.12 12.07
N SER A 46 -1.61 14.91 12.87
CA SER A 46 -2.57 13.84 12.65
C SER A 46 -3.39 14.08 11.37
N THR A 47 -3.86 15.31 11.16
CA THR A 47 -4.58 15.69 9.94
C THR A 47 -3.68 15.60 8.72
N ILE A 48 -2.46 16.14 8.79
CA ILE A 48 -1.49 16.09 7.68
C ILE A 48 -1.17 14.63 7.30
N LEU A 49 -0.87 13.79 8.30
CA LEU A 49 -0.57 12.38 8.06
C LEU A 49 -1.77 11.64 7.47
N ASN A 50 -2.98 11.92 7.94
CA ASN A 50 -4.20 11.33 7.41
C ASN A 50 -4.44 11.72 5.94
N GLU A 51 -4.17 12.98 5.57
CA GLU A 51 -4.28 13.44 4.18
C GLU A 51 -3.25 12.74 3.27
N ILE A 52 -1.98 12.70 3.69
CA ILE A 52 -0.91 12.03 2.95
C ILE A 52 -1.21 10.53 2.85
N HIS A 53 -1.66 9.89 3.92
CA HIS A 53 -2.02 8.47 3.93
C HIS A 53 -3.19 8.18 2.99
N LYS A 54 -4.24 9.01 2.97
CA LYS A 54 -5.34 8.89 1.99
C LYS A 54 -4.81 9.01 0.56
N SER A 55 -3.96 10.01 0.29
CA SER A 55 -3.32 10.21 -1.02
C SER A 55 -2.44 9.00 -1.42
N TYR A 56 -1.71 8.43 -0.46
CA TYR A 56 -0.96 7.20 -0.63
C TYR A 56 -1.89 6.03 -0.97
N CYS A 57 -2.99 5.81 -0.26
CA CYS A 57 -3.90 4.71 -0.54
C CYS A 57 -4.56 4.79 -1.92
N VAL A 58 -4.99 5.98 -2.35
CA VAL A 58 -5.66 6.14 -3.66
C VAL A 58 -4.69 6.01 -4.83
N SER A 59 -3.43 6.38 -4.64
CA SER A 59 -2.36 6.29 -5.66
C SER A 59 -1.73 4.91 -5.79
N LYS A 60 -2.20 3.91 -5.04
CA LYS A 60 -1.74 2.52 -5.14
C LYS A 60 -1.66 1.96 -6.58
N PRO A 61 -2.55 2.29 -7.54
CA PRO A 61 -2.42 1.80 -8.91
C PRO A 61 -1.17 2.30 -9.67
N PHE A 62 -0.37 3.21 -9.11
CA PHE A 62 0.96 3.57 -9.63
C PHE A 62 2.05 2.54 -9.27
N ARG A 63 1.79 1.64 -8.31
CA ARG A 63 2.81 0.73 -7.76
C ARG A 63 2.34 -0.67 -7.39
N GLU A 64 1.03 -0.92 -7.43
CA GLU A 64 0.43 -2.23 -7.20
C GLU A 64 -0.20 -2.78 -8.49
N LEU A 65 0.13 -4.03 -8.85
CA LEU A 65 -0.57 -4.79 -9.88
C LEU A 65 -2.02 -5.02 -9.43
N ARG A 66 -3.00 -4.75 -10.31
CA ARG A 66 -4.42 -5.01 -10.04
C ARG A 66 -5.08 -5.81 -11.16
N LEU A 67 -5.85 -6.82 -10.76
CA LEU A 67 -6.69 -7.61 -11.65
C LEU A 67 -8.16 -7.24 -11.42
N ARG A 68 -8.95 -7.17 -12.50
CA ARG A 68 -10.41 -6.98 -12.47
C ARG A 68 -10.84 -5.76 -11.64
N HIS A 69 -10.13 -4.65 -11.79
CA HIS A 69 -10.41 -3.44 -11.04
C HIS A 69 -11.38 -2.52 -11.80
N HIS A 70 -12.14 -1.70 -11.09
CA HIS A 70 -13.06 -0.75 -11.72
C HIS A 70 -12.31 0.51 -12.20
N ILE A 71 -11.60 0.38 -13.33
CA ILE A 71 -10.78 1.44 -13.93
C ILE A 71 -11.25 1.84 -15.33
N ILE A 72 -12.14 1.07 -15.93
CA ILE A 72 -12.72 1.36 -17.24
C ILE A 72 -14.16 1.84 -17.03
N GLN A 73 -14.56 2.85 -17.77
CA GLN A 73 -15.94 3.31 -17.85
C GLN A 73 -16.22 3.74 -19.28
N ALA A 74 -17.28 3.21 -19.88
CA ALA A 74 -17.66 3.50 -21.25
C ALA A 74 -16.48 3.30 -22.24
N ASN A 75 -15.74 2.19 -22.10
CA ASN A 75 -14.60 1.84 -22.95
C ASN A 75 -13.42 2.84 -22.88
N GLN A 76 -13.35 3.66 -21.83
CA GLN A 76 -12.28 4.62 -21.55
C GLN A 76 -11.62 4.34 -20.19
N LEU A 77 -10.31 4.53 -20.11
CA LEU A 77 -9.57 4.43 -18.85
C LEU A 77 -9.84 5.67 -17.99
N LYS A 78 -10.17 5.46 -16.72
CA LYS A 78 -10.20 6.51 -15.70
C LYS A 78 -8.75 6.84 -15.30
N VAL A 79 -8.25 7.92 -15.88
CA VAL A 79 -6.88 8.42 -15.68
C VAL A 79 -6.76 9.09 -14.30
N MET A 80 -5.69 8.79 -13.57
CA MET A 80 -5.39 9.40 -12.26
C MET A 80 -4.67 10.77 -12.38
N PRO A 81 -4.70 11.63 -11.34
CA PRO A 81 -3.86 12.83 -11.30
C PRO A 81 -2.38 12.40 -11.45
N LEU A 82 -1.66 12.94 -12.45
CA LEU A 82 -0.29 12.57 -12.86
C LEU A 82 -0.16 11.39 -13.86
N GLU A 83 -1.25 10.72 -14.20
CA GLU A 83 -1.28 9.73 -15.27
C GLU A 83 -1.67 10.40 -16.60
N HIS A 84 -1.09 9.95 -17.70
CA HIS A 84 -1.47 10.37 -19.05
C HIS A 84 -1.30 9.20 -20.02
N ILE A 85 -2.24 9.10 -20.95
CA ILE A 85 -2.24 8.05 -21.97
C ILE A 85 -1.19 8.40 -23.04
N CYS A 86 -0.21 7.53 -23.22
CA CYS A 86 0.80 7.62 -24.27
C CYS A 86 0.29 7.00 -25.57
N ASN A 87 -0.37 5.83 -25.47
CA ASN A 87 -0.82 5.07 -26.62
C ASN A 87 -2.05 4.23 -26.29
N ARG A 88 -2.91 4.03 -27.30
CA ARG A 88 -4.06 3.13 -27.24
C ARG A 88 -4.01 2.19 -28.44
N ILE A 89 -4.05 0.90 -28.18
CA ILE A 89 -4.01 -0.15 -29.19
C ILE A 89 -5.23 -1.04 -29.00
N ASP A 90 -6.22 -0.88 -29.86
CA ASP A 90 -7.37 -1.78 -29.93
C ASP A 90 -6.98 -3.09 -30.66
N GLY A 91 -7.76 -4.16 -30.45
CA GLY A 91 -7.56 -5.42 -31.14
C GLY A 91 -6.45 -6.32 -30.55
N VAL A 92 -6.05 -6.06 -29.30
CA VAL A 92 -4.99 -6.81 -28.62
C VAL A 92 -5.57 -8.03 -27.92
N TRP A 93 -5.06 -9.21 -28.27
CA TRP A 93 -5.49 -10.48 -27.68
C TRP A 93 -4.71 -10.80 -26.42
N ASN A 94 -5.40 -11.10 -25.32
CA ASN A 94 -4.80 -11.71 -24.14
C ASN A 94 -4.83 -13.24 -24.27
N LEU A 95 -3.67 -13.87 -24.07
CA LEU A 95 -3.43 -15.30 -24.26
C LEU A 95 -3.34 -16.11 -22.95
N ALA A 96 -3.71 -15.53 -21.81
CA ALA A 96 -3.63 -16.20 -20.50
C ALA A 96 -4.52 -17.47 -20.39
N ASN A 97 -5.51 -17.64 -21.26
CA ASN A 97 -6.44 -18.78 -21.27
C ASN A 97 -6.46 -19.50 -22.63
N ASN A 98 -6.94 -20.76 -22.64
CA ASN A 98 -7.09 -21.59 -23.85
C ASN A 98 -7.95 -20.94 -24.95
N GLN A 99 -8.83 -20.01 -24.56
CA GLN A 99 -9.58 -19.13 -25.44
C GLN A 99 -9.05 -17.71 -25.22
N GLY A 100 -8.40 -17.15 -26.24
CA GLY A 100 -7.88 -15.78 -26.18
C GLY A 100 -9.03 -14.78 -26.02
N ASN A 101 -8.78 -13.68 -25.32
CA ASN A 101 -9.77 -12.60 -25.19
C ASN A 101 -9.32 -11.39 -26.00
N LEU A 102 -10.19 -10.90 -26.88
CA LEU A 102 -9.95 -9.66 -27.62
C LEU A 102 -10.20 -8.46 -26.71
N GLY A 103 -9.29 -7.49 -26.76
CA GLY A 103 -9.36 -6.32 -25.91
C GLY A 103 -8.64 -5.11 -26.46
N CYS A 104 -8.51 -4.12 -25.59
CA CYS A 104 -7.76 -2.90 -25.82
C CYS A 104 -6.60 -2.83 -24.83
N PHE A 105 -5.45 -2.40 -25.33
CA PHE A 105 -4.23 -2.16 -24.58
C PHE A 105 -3.98 -0.65 -24.50
N ILE A 106 -3.87 -0.12 -23.30
CA ILE A 106 -3.62 1.29 -23.02
C ILE A 106 -2.26 1.40 -22.35
N ILE A 107 -1.38 2.17 -22.95
CA ILE A 107 -0.04 2.47 -22.45
C ILE A 107 -0.11 3.88 -21.87
N THR A 108 0.27 4.02 -20.61
CA THR A 108 0.39 5.31 -19.93
C THR A 108 1.85 5.55 -19.55
N ASN A 109 2.13 6.73 -19.00
CA ASN A 109 3.43 7.09 -18.45
C ASN A 109 3.80 6.32 -17.16
N VAL A 110 2.83 5.69 -16.46
CA VAL A 110 3.07 5.02 -15.16
C VAL A 110 2.72 3.54 -15.11
N ARG A 111 1.84 3.09 -16.02
CA ARG A 111 1.38 1.70 -16.07
C ARG A 111 0.87 1.29 -17.44
N VAL A 112 0.75 -0.01 -17.61
CA VAL A 112 0.10 -0.65 -18.74
C VAL A 112 -1.25 -1.19 -18.30
N VAL A 113 -2.29 -0.97 -19.09
CA VAL A 113 -3.63 -1.49 -18.85
C VAL A 113 -4.09 -2.30 -20.04
N TRP A 114 -4.65 -3.47 -19.81
CA TRP A 114 -5.40 -4.21 -20.82
C TRP A 114 -6.79 -4.53 -20.29
N PHE A 115 -7.81 -4.43 -21.14
CA PHE A 115 -9.16 -4.84 -20.80
C PHE A 115 -9.88 -5.48 -21.99
N ALA A 116 -10.74 -6.46 -21.73
CA ALA A 116 -11.49 -7.14 -22.78
C ALA A 116 -12.61 -6.27 -23.34
N SER A 117 -12.82 -6.34 -24.66
CA SER A 117 -13.84 -5.55 -25.35
C SER A 117 -15.26 -6.01 -25.04
N LEU A 118 -15.46 -7.31 -24.80
CA LEU A 118 -16.78 -7.87 -24.47
C LEU A 118 -17.15 -7.71 -22.99
N ASN A 119 -16.16 -7.54 -22.12
CA ASN A 119 -16.35 -7.41 -20.68
C ASN A 119 -15.23 -6.56 -20.08
N GLU A 120 -15.49 -5.26 -19.89
CA GLU A 120 -14.50 -4.31 -19.36
C GLU A 120 -14.06 -4.62 -17.92
N TYR A 121 -14.83 -5.41 -17.16
CA TYR A 121 -14.43 -5.91 -15.83
C TYR A 121 -13.33 -6.97 -15.92
N PHE A 122 -13.13 -7.59 -17.08
CA PHE A 122 -11.98 -8.46 -17.31
C PHE A 122 -10.79 -7.62 -17.80
N ASN A 123 -10.06 -7.08 -16.83
CA ASN A 123 -8.92 -6.19 -17.07
C ASN A 123 -7.72 -6.50 -16.16
N ILE A 124 -6.58 -5.97 -16.56
CA ILE A 124 -5.30 -6.03 -15.85
C ILE A 124 -4.69 -4.63 -15.90
N SER A 125 -4.21 -4.14 -14.76
CA SER A 125 -3.44 -2.92 -14.64
C SER A 125 -2.09 -3.25 -14.00
N LEU A 126 -1.02 -3.02 -14.75
CA LEU A 126 0.33 -3.40 -14.38
C LEU A 126 1.25 -2.17 -14.42
N PRO A 127 1.61 -1.62 -13.24
CA PRO A 127 2.56 -0.50 -13.15
C PRO A 127 3.95 -0.91 -13.58
N TYR A 128 4.72 0.01 -14.17
CA TYR A 128 6.09 -0.29 -14.62
C TYR A 128 7.00 -0.75 -13.47
N LEU A 129 6.78 -0.23 -12.26
CA LEU A 129 7.50 -0.64 -11.04
C LEU A 129 7.29 -2.12 -10.66
N GLN A 130 6.23 -2.75 -11.18
CA GLN A 130 5.91 -4.15 -10.95
C GLN A 130 6.31 -5.04 -12.13
N ILE A 131 6.99 -4.51 -13.14
CA ILE A 131 7.43 -5.27 -14.32
C ILE A 131 8.89 -5.67 -14.15
N ALA A 132 9.16 -6.96 -14.28
CA ALA A 132 10.53 -7.47 -14.32
C ALA A 132 11.11 -7.30 -15.73
N GLN A 133 10.38 -7.72 -16.77
CA GLN A 133 10.85 -7.62 -18.14
C GLN A 133 9.75 -7.70 -19.20
N PHE A 134 10.09 -7.21 -20.41
CA PHE A 134 9.32 -7.40 -21.64
C PHE A 134 10.10 -8.27 -22.61
N SER A 135 9.55 -9.43 -22.96
CA SER A 135 10.14 -10.37 -23.91
C SER A 135 9.23 -10.58 -25.13
N LEU A 136 9.86 -10.89 -26.26
CA LEU A 136 9.16 -11.38 -27.45
C LEU A 136 9.30 -12.89 -27.45
N ARG A 137 8.18 -13.62 -27.52
CA ARG A 137 8.20 -15.09 -27.58
C ARG A 137 7.37 -15.58 -28.75
N ASP A 138 7.78 -16.71 -29.33
CA ASP A 138 6.97 -17.40 -30.32
C ASP A 138 5.87 -18.20 -29.62
N SER A 139 4.68 -18.20 -30.22
CA SER A 139 3.52 -18.97 -29.76
C SER A 139 2.84 -19.66 -30.94
N LYS A 140 1.88 -20.56 -30.65
CA LYS A 140 1.02 -21.18 -31.68
C LYS A 140 0.23 -20.16 -32.52
N PHE A 141 0.14 -18.91 -32.06
CA PHE A 141 -0.56 -17.82 -32.73
C PHE A 141 0.39 -16.78 -33.34
N GLY A 142 1.68 -17.11 -33.48
CA GLY A 142 2.72 -16.18 -33.94
C GLY A 142 3.48 -15.52 -32.79
N GLN A 143 4.23 -14.47 -33.11
CA GLN A 143 5.01 -13.71 -32.14
C GLN A 143 4.11 -12.92 -31.19
N VAL A 144 4.42 -13.00 -29.89
CA VAL A 144 3.64 -12.38 -28.82
C VAL A 144 4.53 -11.58 -27.89
N LEU A 145 3.97 -10.49 -27.35
CA LEU A 145 4.56 -9.77 -26.23
C LEU A 145 4.31 -10.58 -24.96
N VAL A 146 5.36 -10.83 -24.19
CA VAL A 146 5.28 -11.42 -22.86
C VAL A 146 5.79 -10.41 -21.84
N ILE A 147 4.95 -10.10 -20.85
CA ILE A 147 5.28 -9.23 -19.72
C ILE A 147 5.37 -10.10 -18.48
N GLU A 148 6.51 -10.06 -17.81
CA GLU A 148 6.74 -10.76 -16.55
C GLU A 148 6.73 -9.74 -15.42
N SER A 149 5.93 -9.99 -14.37
CA SER A 149 5.93 -9.14 -13.19
C SER A 149 7.04 -9.53 -12.21
N VAL A 150 7.45 -8.58 -11.36
CA VAL A 150 8.35 -8.85 -10.23
C VAL A 150 7.65 -9.81 -9.25
N ASP A 151 8.41 -10.73 -8.64
CA ASP A 151 7.91 -11.62 -7.59
C ASP A 151 8.00 -10.92 -6.22
N ASN A 152 6.86 -10.42 -5.74
CA ASN A 152 6.76 -9.71 -4.46
C ASN A 152 6.12 -10.58 -3.37
N SER A 153 6.66 -11.79 -3.15
CA SER A 153 6.28 -12.72 -2.05
C SER A 153 4.96 -13.48 -2.23
N GLY A 154 4.51 -13.64 -3.48
CA GLY A 154 3.25 -14.31 -3.82
C GLY A 154 3.20 -14.90 -5.23
N GLY A 155 4.35 -14.95 -5.92
CA GLY A 155 4.48 -15.43 -7.30
C GLY A 155 4.42 -14.30 -8.33
N GLY A 156 5.22 -14.44 -9.39
CA GLY A 156 5.19 -13.54 -10.55
C GLY A 156 4.08 -13.91 -11.54
N TYR A 157 3.54 -12.90 -12.23
CA TYR A 157 2.60 -13.08 -13.34
C TYR A 157 3.34 -13.09 -14.66
N VAL A 158 2.96 -14.00 -15.56
CA VAL A 158 3.41 -14.03 -16.95
C VAL A 158 2.23 -13.75 -17.85
N LEU A 159 2.22 -12.58 -18.50
CA LEU A 159 1.10 -12.10 -19.31
C LEU A 159 1.48 -12.10 -20.79
N GLY A 160 0.74 -12.85 -21.61
CA GLY A 160 0.96 -12.94 -23.06
C GLY A 160 -0.06 -12.14 -23.86
N PHE A 161 0.42 -11.28 -24.77
CA PHE A 161 -0.40 -10.45 -25.63
C PHE A 161 -0.02 -10.62 -27.10
N ARG A 162 -1.00 -10.91 -27.96
CA ARG A 162 -0.83 -10.86 -29.42
C ARG A 162 -1.27 -9.50 -29.94
N ILE A 163 -0.42 -8.88 -30.75
CA ILE A 163 -0.68 -7.59 -31.38
C ILE A 163 -0.37 -7.71 -32.86
N ASP A 164 -1.36 -7.42 -33.69
CA ASP A 164 -1.27 -7.48 -35.15
C ASP A 164 -1.21 -6.04 -35.73
N PRO A 165 -0.40 -5.76 -36.76
CA PRO A 165 0.61 -6.63 -37.37
C PRO A 165 1.92 -6.72 -36.55
N ALA A 166 2.75 -7.72 -36.84
CA ALA A 166 4.03 -7.95 -36.15
C ALA A 166 5.01 -6.76 -36.18
N SER A 167 4.93 -5.89 -37.19
CA SER A 167 5.70 -4.63 -37.24
C SER A 167 5.33 -3.69 -36.10
N ARG A 168 4.03 -3.59 -35.76
CA ARG A 168 3.51 -2.76 -34.68
C ARG A 168 3.86 -3.34 -33.31
N LEU A 169 3.88 -4.65 -33.17
CA LEU A 169 4.33 -5.34 -31.95
C LEU A 169 5.75 -4.90 -31.54
N LYS A 170 6.69 -4.86 -32.50
CA LYS A 170 8.08 -4.42 -32.23
C LYS A 170 8.16 -2.96 -31.78
N GLN A 171 7.37 -2.08 -32.38
CA GLN A 171 7.29 -0.66 -31.99
C GLN A 171 6.77 -0.51 -30.56
N ILE A 172 5.70 -1.23 -30.21
CA ILE A 172 5.09 -1.19 -28.88
C ILE A 172 6.06 -1.72 -27.82
N ILE A 173 6.79 -2.81 -28.09
CA ILE A 173 7.79 -3.33 -27.16
C ILE A 173 8.90 -2.29 -26.89
N GLN A 174 9.34 -1.58 -27.93
CA GLN A 174 10.34 -0.53 -27.77
C GLN A 174 9.82 0.65 -26.94
N GLU A 175 8.57 1.07 -27.19
CA GLU A 175 7.88 2.09 -26.40
C GLU A 175 7.79 1.69 -24.92
N LEU A 176 7.30 0.47 -24.64
CA LEU A 176 7.17 -0.08 -23.30
C LEU A 176 8.51 -0.15 -22.56
N ARG A 177 9.59 -0.57 -23.23
CA ARG A 177 10.93 -0.62 -22.65
C ARG A 177 11.45 0.78 -22.30
N SER A 178 11.24 1.76 -23.18
CA SER A 178 11.64 3.14 -22.92
C SER A 178 10.93 3.70 -21.67
N LEU A 179 9.60 3.52 -21.59
CA LEU A 179 8.81 3.97 -20.44
C LEU A 179 9.20 3.26 -19.14
N HIS A 180 9.46 1.95 -19.21
CA HIS A 180 9.92 1.17 -18.07
C HIS A 180 11.27 1.63 -17.52
N VAL A 181 12.25 1.90 -18.39
CA VAL A 181 13.56 2.43 -17.98
C VAL A 181 13.40 3.82 -17.34
N THR A 182 12.59 4.70 -17.94
CA THR A 182 12.33 6.03 -17.39
C THR A 182 11.68 5.94 -16.00
N GLN A 183 10.69 5.07 -15.82
CA GLN A 183 10.04 4.91 -14.52
C GLN A 183 10.94 4.29 -13.45
N ASN A 184 11.77 3.32 -13.80
CA ASN A 184 12.71 2.75 -12.83
C ASN A 184 13.80 3.75 -12.42
N ARG A 185 14.13 4.71 -13.30
CA ARG A 185 15.11 5.77 -12.98
C ARG A 185 14.52 6.87 -12.10
N ASN A 186 13.28 7.29 -12.36
CA ASN A 186 12.59 8.32 -11.59
C ASN A 186 11.11 7.95 -11.39
N PRO A 187 10.81 7.15 -10.35
CA PRO A 187 9.48 6.62 -10.15
C PRO A 187 8.46 7.68 -9.76
N GLU A 188 7.33 7.73 -10.47
CA GLU A 188 6.15 8.48 -10.05
C GLU A 188 5.26 7.60 -9.17
N PHE A 189 5.05 7.99 -7.91
CA PHE A 189 4.24 7.23 -6.95
C PHE A 189 2.78 7.68 -6.87
N GLY A 190 2.43 8.80 -7.51
CA GLY A 190 1.06 9.34 -7.57
C GLY A 190 0.59 10.03 -6.30
N VAL A 191 1.45 10.19 -5.30
CA VAL A 191 1.11 10.79 -4.00
C VAL A 191 1.12 12.31 -4.13
N VAL A 192 -0.06 12.88 -4.36
CA VAL A 192 -0.24 14.34 -4.41
C VAL A 192 -0.66 14.83 -3.03
N TRP A 193 0.14 15.72 -2.45
CA TRP A 193 -0.22 16.48 -1.26
C TRP A 193 0.21 17.92 -1.46
N LYS A 194 -0.70 18.87 -1.25
CA LYS A 194 -0.40 20.30 -1.30
C LYS A 194 -0.50 20.83 0.12
N SER A 195 0.62 21.26 0.68
CA SER A 195 0.62 21.95 1.96
C SER A 195 -0.21 23.22 1.84
N THR A 196 -1.34 23.28 2.55
CA THR A 196 -2.14 24.51 2.71
C THR A 196 -1.50 25.47 3.72
N LEU A 197 -0.35 25.10 4.30
CA LEU A 197 0.40 25.93 5.23
C LEU A 197 1.34 26.82 4.41
N GLU A 198 0.96 28.09 4.28
CA GLU A 198 1.84 29.17 3.83
C GLU A 198 3.21 29.10 4.53
N ASP A 199 4.26 29.43 3.78
CA ASP A 199 5.66 29.55 4.21
C ASP A 199 5.84 30.44 5.44
N ARG A 200 5.52 29.94 6.64
CA ARG A 200 6.02 30.51 7.88
C ARG A 200 7.46 30.03 8.04
N LYS A 201 8.41 30.91 7.69
CA LYS A 201 9.84 30.78 8.01
C LYS A 201 10.01 30.09 9.37
N GLU A 202 10.50 28.87 9.36
CA GLU A 202 10.75 28.12 10.59
C GLU A 202 11.95 28.74 11.29
N THR A 203 11.71 29.44 12.40
CA THR A 203 12.77 29.79 13.34
C THR A 203 13.20 28.50 14.03
N SER A 204 14.22 27.83 13.50
CA SER A 204 14.81 26.65 14.14
C SER A 204 15.38 27.06 15.51
N MET A 205 14.78 26.61 16.60
CA MET A 205 15.46 26.61 17.89
C MET A 205 16.46 25.45 17.92
N PRO A 206 17.67 25.66 18.49
CA PRO A 206 18.65 24.60 18.64
C PRO A 206 18.10 23.53 19.59
N LEU A 207 17.85 22.33 19.05
CA LEU A 207 17.64 21.12 19.85
C LEU A 207 18.89 20.91 20.70
N THR A 208 18.77 21.08 22.01
CA THR A 208 19.83 20.66 22.93
C THR A 208 19.86 19.13 22.91
N HIS A 209 20.80 18.54 22.18
CA HIS A 209 21.09 17.10 22.22
C HIS A 209 21.40 16.71 23.68
N LYS A 210 20.38 16.27 24.43
CA LYS A 210 20.61 15.41 25.59
C LYS A 210 20.95 14.05 25.02
N GLY A 211 22.18 13.61 25.28
CA GLY A 211 22.84 12.48 24.65
C GLY A 211 21.91 11.36 24.23
N GLU A 212 21.79 11.16 22.92
CA GLU A 212 21.24 9.93 22.37
C GLU A 212 22.20 8.82 22.78
N MET A 213 21.78 7.99 23.73
CA MET A 213 22.46 6.71 23.93
C MET A 213 22.24 5.93 22.65
N GLN A 214 23.35 5.61 21.98
CA GLN A 214 23.36 4.81 20.77
C GLN A 214 22.87 3.40 21.16
N ASP A 215 21.58 3.15 21.00
CA ASP A 215 21.00 1.84 21.27
C ASP A 215 21.59 0.88 20.24
N GLN A 216 22.36 -0.11 20.72
CA GLN A 216 22.98 -1.11 19.86
C GLN A 216 21.85 -1.95 19.27
N GLY A 217 21.43 -1.53 18.08
CA GLY A 217 20.32 -2.07 17.33
C GLY A 217 20.34 -3.59 17.30
N VAL A 218 19.17 -4.17 17.58
CA VAL A 218 18.63 -5.48 17.18
C VAL A 218 17.47 -5.87 18.13
N ARG A 219 17.35 -5.27 19.33
CA ARG A 219 16.26 -5.58 20.29
C ARG A 219 15.12 -4.54 20.40
N CYS A 220 15.20 -3.39 19.72
CA CYS A 220 14.17 -2.33 19.88
C CYS A 220 12.77 -2.73 19.41
N PHE A 221 12.64 -3.62 18.41
CA PHE A 221 11.33 -3.96 17.82
C PHE A 221 10.37 -4.62 18.80
N ALA A 222 10.88 -5.41 19.75
CA ALA A 222 10.07 -6.10 20.75
C ALA A 222 9.31 -5.13 21.66
N ASN A 223 9.86 -3.92 21.88
CA ASN A 223 9.23 -2.90 22.72
C ASN A 223 8.01 -2.25 22.06
N TYR A 224 7.86 -2.40 20.74
CA TYR A 224 6.75 -1.85 19.96
C TYR A 224 5.78 -2.92 19.47
N LEU A 225 6.05 -4.21 19.73
CA LEU A 225 5.10 -5.28 19.43
C LEU A 225 3.87 -5.12 20.30
N GLN A 226 2.68 -5.29 19.71
CA GLN A 226 1.48 -5.32 20.52
C GLN A 226 1.56 -6.47 21.53
N PRO A 227 1.17 -6.28 22.80
CA PRO A 227 1.32 -7.29 23.86
C PRO A 227 0.69 -8.64 23.51
N ASP A 228 -0.41 -8.62 22.74
CA ASP A 228 -1.11 -9.79 22.24
C ASP A 228 -0.27 -10.65 21.27
N CYS A 229 0.89 -10.14 20.82
CA CYS A 229 1.81 -10.80 19.89
C CYS A 229 3.00 -11.49 20.56
N PHE A 230 3.19 -11.42 21.89
CA PHE A 230 4.33 -12.09 22.56
C PHE A 230 4.28 -13.64 22.45
N ASN A 231 3.15 -14.21 22.02
CA ASN A 231 2.98 -15.64 21.74
C ASN A 231 2.55 -15.96 20.29
N SER A 232 2.55 -14.97 19.38
CA SER A 232 1.95 -15.15 18.04
C SER A 232 2.89 -15.80 17.04
N GLY A 233 3.25 -17.07 17.30
CA GLY A 233 3.12 -18.06 16.23
C GLY A 233 1.62 -18.28 16.02
N GLY A 234 0.93 -17.28 15.43
CA GLY A 234 -0.53 -17.15 15.45
C GLY A 234 -1.20 -18.48 15.21
N HIS A 235 -2.01 -18.94 16.18
CA HIS A 235 -2.57 -20.26 16.04
C HIS A 235 -3.53 -20.28 14.85
N PRO A 236 -3.54 -21.35 14.04
CA PRO A 236 -4.40 -21.40 12.88
C PRO A 236 -5.87 -21.26 13.31
N PRO A 237 -6.71 -20.56 12.53
CA PRO A 237 -8.13 -20.46 12.83
C PRO A 237 -8.77 -21.85 12.76
N GLU A 238 -9.53 -22.22 13.79
CA GLU A 238 -10.33 -23.45 13.86
C GLU A 238 -11.83 -23.09 13.91
N PHE A 239 -12.68 -23.92 13.29
CA PHE A 239 -14.12 -23.71 13.32
C PHE A 239 -14.71 -24.15 14.65
N ASP A 240 -15.29 -23.22 15.40
CA ASP A 240 -15.99 -23.51 16.65
C ASP A 240 -17.50 -23.67 16.37
N LYS A 241 -17.96 -24.92 16.46
CA LYS A 241 -19.38 -25.29 16.26
C LYS A 241 -20.33 -24.62 17.26
N SER A 242 -19.84 -24.26 18.44
CA SER A 242 -20.69 -23.74 19.53
C SER A 242 -21.08 -22.28 19.34
N ILE A 243 -20.31 -21.52 18.56
CA ILE A 243 -20.66 -20.15 18.14
C ILE A 243 -20.92 -20.03 16.63
N GLY A 244 -20.58 -21.07 15.85
CA GLY A 244 -20.72 -21.06 14.39
C GLY A 244 -19.73 -20.14 13.69
N LEU A 245 -18.57 -19.85 14.30
CA LEU A 245 -17.56 -18.92 13.78
C LEU A 245 -16.17 -19.58 13.78
N ALA A 246 -15.29 -19.08 12.92
CA ALA A 246 -13.87 -19.39 13.01
C ALA A 246 -13.24 -18.59 14.16
N MET A 247 -12.49 -19.26 15.03
CA MET A 247 -11.78 -18.65 16.16
C MET A 247 -10.33 -19.12 16.15
N GLU A 248 -9.41 -18.31 16.69
CA GLU A 248 -8.06 -18.78 16.99
C GLU A 248 -8.12 -20.00 17.93
N LYS A 249 -7.25 -20.99 17.70
CA LYS A 249 -7.16 -22.16 18.56
C LYS A 249 -6.85 -21.75 20.00
N LEU A 250 -7.69 -22.18 20.93
CA LEU A 250 -7.50 -21.89 22.36
C LEU A 250 -6.23 -22.58 22.90
N PRO A 251 -5.47 -21.93 23.80
CA PRO A 251 -4.36 -22.56 24.49
C PRO A 251 -4.80 -23.81 25.26
N LYS A 252 -3.89 -24.78 25.43
CA LYS A 252 -4.19 -26.02 26.17
C LYS A 252 -4.65 -25.69 27.59
N GLY A 253 -5.80 -26.21 27.99
CA GLY A 253 -6.36 -26.03 29.33
C GLY A 253 -7.25 -24.79 29.51
N VAL A 254 -7.37 -23.93 28.48
CA VAL A 254 -8.28 -22.78 28.52
C VAL A 254 -9.59 -23.14 27.84
N SER A 255 -10.71 -22.99 28.55
CA SER A 255 -12.05 -23.14 27.97
C SER A 255 -12.64 -21.80 27.57
N ARG A 256 -13.54 -21.78 26.59
CA ARG A 256 -14.25 -20.56 26.19
C ARG A 256 -15.04 -19.95 27.36
N ASN A 257 -15.70 -20.79 28.16
CA ASN A 257 -16.50 -20.31 29.29
C ASN A 257 -15.61 -19.63 30.34
N SER A 258 -14.40 -20.15 30.57
CA SER A 258 -13.43 -19.51 31.47
C SER A 258 -12.88 -18.18 30.93
N LEU A 259 -12.86 -17.96 29.60
CA LEU A 259 -12.48 -16.67 29.02
C LEU A 259 -13.60 -15.63 29.11
N TRP A 260 -14.86 -16.08 29.02
CA TRP A 260 -16.02 -15.19 28.99
C TRP A 260 -16.58 -14.86 30.37
N GLN A 261 -16.46 -15.78 31.32
CA GLN A 261 -16.95 -15.57 32.68
C GLN A 261 -15.95 -14.71 33.45
N ILE A 262 -16.38 -13.49 33.81
CA ILE A 262 -15.70 -12.67 34.79
C ILE A 262 -16.12 -13.19 36.17
N THR A 263 -15.29 -14.03 36.78
CA THR A 263 -15.46 -14.43 38.18
C THR A 263 -15.04 -13.25 39.06
N PHE A 264 -16.01 -12.66 39.77
CA PHE A 264 -15.76 -11.72 40.87
C PHE A 264 -15.49 -12.48 42.16
#